data_AF-N0BIG0-F1
#
_entry.id   AF-N0BIG0-F1
#
_cell.length_a   1.000
_cell.length_b   1.000
_cell.length_c   1.000
_cell.angle_alpha   90.00
_cell.angle_beta   90.00
_cell.angle_gamma   90.00
#
_symmetry.space_group_name_H-M   'P 1'
#
loop_
_entity.id
_entity.type
_entity.pdbx_description
1 polymer ?
#
loop_
_entity_poly.entity_id
_entity_poly.type
_entity_poly.pdbx_seq_one_letter_code
_entity_poly.pdbx_strand_id
1 'polypeptide(L)'
;MGSKIKEIVPSVDELADTMEPIHPKEALAPMKETVPEKITIDPVNGVFGDVMRILCNVGLAVIIIASVFYFVGISPKDNPSNEAARWNEPAVAFWKDVKGTEINGYSWFLSDLMDPENIVILGITILALTPLVGFLFAIPKAHGALRVLLVIITIEFVYAILRPLIMNVGGVH
;
A
#
# COMPACT_ATOMS: atom_id res chain seq x y z
N MET A 1 -24.66 40.86 -44.83
CA MET A 1 -25.10 40.66 -43.44
C MET A 1 -26.25 39.67 -43.46
N GLY A 2 -26.08 38.46 -42.90
CA GLY A 2 -27.12 37.42 -42.85
C GLY A 2 -26.69 36.04 -43.36
N SER A 3 -25.67 35.44 -42.74
CA SER A 3 -25.33 34.02 -42.88
C SER A 3 -26.48 33.14 -42.34
N LYS A 4 -27.16 32.39 -43.19
CA LYS A 4 -28.01 31.28 -42.77
C LYS A 4 -27.17 30.01 -42.73
N ILE A 5 -26.93 29.50 -41.53
CA ILE A 5 -26.32 28.20 -41.26
C ILE A 5 -27.29 27.14 -41.79
N LYS A 6 -26.85 26.33 -42.76
CA LYS A 6 -27.52 25.07 -43.11
C LYS A 6 -26.95 24.00 -42.18
N GLU A 7 -27.81 23.39 -41.37
CA GLU A 7 -27.50 22.17 -40.62
C GLU A 7 -27.03 21.08 -41.58
N ILE A 8 -25.81 20.59 -41.36
CA ILE A 8 -25.27 19.40 -42.00
C ILE A 8 -25.45 18.28 -40.96
N VAL A 9 -26.64 17.69 -40.93
CA VAL A 9 -26.85 16.42 -40.23
C VAL A 9 -26.84 15.34 -41.31
N PRO A 10 -25.85 14.44 -41.33
CA PRO A 10 -25.82 13.35 -42.30
C PRO A 10 -27.04 12.45 -42.09
N SER A 11 -27.59 11.94 -43.18
CA SER A 11 -28.74 11.03 -43.12
C SER A 11 -28.35 9.73 -42.43
N VAL A 12 -29.31 9.10 -41.73
CA VAL A 12 -29.08 7.84 -40.98
C VAL A 12 -28.55 6.72 -41.88
N ASP A 13 -28.84 6.79 -43.19
CA ASP A 13 -28.38 5.82 -44.19
C ASP A 13 -26.86 5.95 -44.48
N GLU A 14 -26.26 7.14 -44.37
CA GLU A 14 -24.81 7.33 -44.51
C GLU A 14 -24.01 6.82 -43.28
N LEU A 15 -24.66 6.77 -42.11
CA LEU A 15 -24.09 6.21 -40.88
C LEU A 15 -24.13 4.67 -40.86
N ALA A 16 -24.97 4.06 -41.69
CA ALA A 16 -25.07 2.60 -41.81
C ALA A 16 -23.89 2.01 -42.63
N ASP A 17 -23.43 2.72 -43.66
CA ASP A 17 -22.31 2.27 -44.50
C ASP A 17 -20.94 2.36 -43.79
N THR A 18 -20.81 3.15 -42.72
CA THR A 18 -19.59 3.18 -41.88
C THR A 18 -19.59 2.12 -40.77
N MET A 19 -20.67 1.34 -40.67
CA MET A 19 -20.88 0.28 -39.68
C MET A 19 -21.03 -1.10 -40.32
N GLU A 20 -20.54 -1.29 -41.56
CA GLU A 20 -20.34 -2.66 -42.04
C GLU A 20 -19.30 -3.34 -41.13
N PRO A 21 -19.67 -4.45 -40.45
CA PRO A 21 -18.71 -5.19 -39.67
C PRO A 21 -17.65 -5.74 -40.62
N ILE A 22 -16.40 -5.32 -40.41
CA ILE A 22 -15.21 -5.92 -41.03
C ILE A 22 -15.34 -7.44 -40.84
N HIS A 23 -15.61 -8.12 -41.95
CA HIS A 23 -15.63 -9.57 -42.15
C HIS A 23 -16.22 -10.43 -41.01
N PRO A 24 -17.45 -10.98 -41.15
CA PRO A 24 -18.10 -11.84 -40.16
C PRO A 24 -17.48 -13.26 -40.03
N LYS A 25 -16.25 -13.45 -40.53
CA LYS A 25 -15.52 -14.72 -40.47
C LYS A 25 -14.19 -14.66 -39.71
N GLU A 26 -13.76 -13.48 -39.26
CA GLU A 26 -12.49 -13.34 -38.52
C GLU A 26 -12.69 -13.22 -36.99
N ALA A 27 -13.87 -12.81 -36.53
CA ALA A 27 -14.16 -12.64 -35.09
C ALA A 27 -14.29 -13.97 -34.29
N LEU A 28 -14.33 -15.11 -34.99
CA LEU A 28 -14.48 -16.44 -34.39
C LEU A 28 -13.38 -17.42 -34.84
N ALA A 29 -12.23 -16.92 -35.28
CA ALA A 29 -11.05 -17.76 -35.22
C ALA A 29 -10.84 -18.09 -33.73
N PRO A 30 -10.92 -19.35 -33.28
CA PRO A 30 -10.53 -19.67 -31.91
C PRO A 30 -9.11 -19.14 -31.78
N MET A 31 -8.88 -18.22 -30.85
CA MET A 31 -7.53 -17.72 -30.56
C MET A 31 -6.69 -18.95 -30.27
N LYS A 32 -5.90 -19.36 -31.27
CA LYS A 32 -4.88 -20.38 -31.17
C LYS A 32 -3.63 -19.77 -30.53
N GLU A 33 -3.82 -18.83 -29.61
CA GLU A 33 -2.82 -18.60 -28.59
C GLU A 33 -3.04 -19.73 -27.60
N THR A 34 -2.16 -20.72 -27.71
CA THR A 34 -1.90 -21.65 -26.61
C THR A 34 -1.62 -20.77 -25.39
N VAL A 35 -2.61 -20.62 -24.50
CA VAL A 35 -2.38 -20.11 -23.15
C VAL A 35 -1.19 -20.93 -22.65
N PRO A 36 -0.01 -20.33 -22.45
CA PRO A 36 1.15 -21.12 -22.11
C PRO A 36 0.81 -21.89 -20.84
N GLU A 37 0.84 -23.22 -20.94
CA GLU A 37 0.43 -24.15 -19.87
C GLU A 37 1.27 -23.95 -18.59
N LYS A 38 2.32 -23.14 -18.69
CA LYS A 38 3.21 -22.73 -17.62
C LYS A 38 3.50 -21.23 -17.75
N ILE A 39 2.88 -20.42 -16.89
CA ILE A 39 3.32 -19.04 -16.67
C ILE A 39 4.72 -19.13 -16.05
N THR A 40 5.76 -18.84 -16.83
CA THR A 40 7.13 -18.77 -16.33
C THR A 40 7.27 -17.48 -15.52
N ILE A 41 7.02 -17.57 -14.22
CA ILE A 41 7.29 -16.48 -13.28
C ILE A 41 8.81 -16.33 -13.19
N ASP A 42 9.31 -15.13 -13.44
CA ASP A 42 10.72 -14.81 -13.19
C ASP A 42 11.06 -15.15 -11.72
N PRO A 43 12.14 -15.91 -11.44
CA PRO A 43 12.52 -16.26 -10.07
C PRO A 43 12.68 -15.04 -9.15
N VAL A 44 13.01 -13.85 -9.67
CA VAL A 44 13.06 -12.60 -8.90
C VAL A 44 11.66 -12.17 -8.46
N ASN A 45 10.69 -12.22 -9.38
CA ASN A 45 9.30 -11.84 -9.12
C ASN A 45 8.62 -12.84 -8.18
N GLY A 46 8.95 -14.13 -8.29
CA GLY A 46 8.46 -15.16 -7.36
C GLY A 46 8.93 -14.91 -5.94
N VAL A 47 10.24 -14.68 -5.75
CA VAL A 47 10.82 -14.42 -4.41
C VAL A 47 10.29 -13.14 -3.80
N PHE A 48 10.20 -12.06 -4.59
CA PHE A 48 9.61 -10.81 -4.13
C PHE A 48 8.15 -11.01 -3.70
N GLY A 49 7.35 -11.66 -4.53
CA GLY A 49 5.94 -11.94 -4.23
C GLY A 49 5.74 -12.79 -2.98
N ASP A 50 6.56 -13.84 -2.80
CA ASP A 50 6.50 -14.70 -1.63
C ASP A 50 6.86 -13.96 -0.34
N VAL A 51 7.94 -13.17 -0.37
CA VAL A 51 8.36 -12.34 0.79
C VAL A 51 7.26 -11.33 1.14
N MET A 52 6.73 -10.62 0.15
CA MET A 52 5.63 -9.67 0.34
C MET A 52 4.41 -10.36 0.96
N ARG A 53 4.01 -11.52 0.44
CA ARG A 53 2.86 -12.27 0.95
C ARG A 53 3.07 -12.72 2.39
N ILE A 54 4.23 -13.30 2.72
CA ILE A 54 4.52 -13.81 4.06
C ILE A 54 4.53 -12.66 5.06
N LEU A 55 5.28 -11.59 4.79
CA LEU A 55 5.38 -10.45 5.71
C LEU A 55 4.05 -9.71 5.87
N CYS A 56 3.29 -9.54 4.79
CA CYS A 56 1.95 -8.96 4.88
C CYS A 56 1.02 -9.82 5.73
N ASN A 57 1.04 -11.14 5.57
CA ASN A 57 0.22 -12.04 6.38
C ASN A 57 0.63 -12.01 7.85
N VAL A 58 1.93 -11.96 8.15
CA VAL A 58 2.44 -11.86 9.53
C VAL A 58 2.01 -10.54 10.16
N GLY A 59 2.25 -9.41 9.48
CA GLY A 59 1.86 -8.09 9.99
C GLY A 59 0.35 -7.97 10.20
N LEU A 60 -0.46 -8.50 9.28
CA LEU A 60 -1.90 -8.54 9.41
C LEU A 60 -2.35 -9.41 10.59
N ALA A 61 -1.75 -10.59 10.77
CA ALA A 61 -2.07 -11.46 11.90
C ALA A 61 -1.77 -10.78 13.25
N VAL A 62 -0.64 -10.07 13.35
CA VAL A 62 -0.28 -9.29 14.55
C VAL A 62 -1.34 -8.22 14.84
N ILE A 63 -1.76 -7.46 13.82
CA ILE A 63 -2.79 -6.41 13.98
C ILE A 63 -4.14 -7.02 14.42
N ILE A 64 -4.55 -8.13 13.82
CA ILE A 64 -5.82 -8.79 14.17
C ILE A 64 -5.80 -9.27 15.62
N ILE A 65 -4.73 -9.96 16.03
CA ILE A 65 -4.59 -10.48 17.40
C ILE A 65 -4.59 -9.33 18.41
N ALA A 66 -3.83 -8.27 18.14
CA ALA A 66 -3.78 -7.10 19.01
C ALA A 66 -5.14 -6.39 19.10
N SER A 67 -5.87 -6.27 17.98
CA SER A 67 -7.21 -5.70 17.96
C SER A 67 -8.20 -6.51 18.81
N VAL A 68 -8.10 -7.85 18.77
CA VAL A 68 -8.91 -8.71 19.66
C VAL A 68 -8.57 -8.46 21.12
N PHE A 69 -7.30 -8.35 21.48
CA PHE A 69 -6.89 -8.06 22.87
C PHE A 69 -7.35 -6.69 23.37
N TYR A 70 -7.37 -5.69 22.49
CA TYR A 70 -7.93 -4.38 22.77
C TYR A 70 -9.43 -4.48 23.11
N PHE A 71 -10.23 -5.15 22.26
CA PHE A 71 -11.68 -5.26 22.47
C PHE A 71 -12.09 -6.22 23.61
N VAL A 72 -11.26 -7.22 23.93
CA VAL A 72 -11.49 -8.13 25.06
C VAL A 72 -11.16 -7.45 26.40
N GLY A 73 -10.53 -6.26 26.38
CA GLY A 73 -10.25 -5.48 27.58
C GLY A 73 -9.15 -6.10 28.44
N ILE A 74 -8.19 -6.79 27.82
CA ILE A 74 -7.05 -7.39 28.53
C ILE A 74 -6.16 -6.31 29.17
N SER A 75 -6.18 -5.08 28.64
CA SER A 75 -5.55 -3.90 29.23
C SER A 75 -6.59 -3.05 29.99
N PRO A 76 -6.56 -3.02 31.33
CA PRO A 76 -7.45 -2.18 32.13
C PRO A 76 -7.14 -0.67 32.02
N LYS A 77 -6.08 -0.29 31.30
CA LYS A 77 -5.73 1.10 30.99
C LYS A 77 -6.50 1.65 29.78
N ASP A 78 -7.09 0.77 28.97
CA ASP A 78 -7.74 1.16 27.72
C ASP A 78 -9.22 1.42 28.00
N ASN A 79 -9.64 2.67 27.78
CA ASN A 79 -11.03 3.06 27.92
C ASN A 79 -11.50 3.65 26.58
N PRO A 80 -12.13 2.82 25.72
CA PRO A 80 -12.55 3.24 24.39
C PRO A 80 -13.47 4.47 24.42
N SER A 81 -14.24 4.66 25.51
CA SER A 81 -15.14 5.81 25.65
C SER A 81 -14.38 7.11 25.93
N ASN A 82 -13.31 7.05 26.73
CA ASN A 82 -12.46 8.21 27.02
C ASN A 82 -11.55 8.54 25.83
N GLU A 83 -11.04 7.52 25.14
CA GLU A 83 -10.25 7.65 23.92
C GLU A 83 -11.08 8.32 22.80
N ALA A 84 -12.28 7.82 22.53
CA ALA A 84 -13.14 8.39 21.50
C ALA A 84 -13.52 9.85 21.77
N ALA A 85 -13.66 10.24 23.03
CA ALA A 85 -13.99 11.60 23.43
C ALA A 85 -12.86 12.61 23.18
N ARG A 86 -11.62 12.15 23.00
CA ARG A 86 -10.42 13.00 22.87
C ARG A 86 -9.69 12.86 21.53
N TRP A 87 -10.25 12.13 20.57
CA TRP A 87 -9.63 11.94 19.25
C TRP A 87 -9.41 13.22 18.44
N ASN A 88 -10.08 14.32 18.81
CA ASN A 88 -9.87 15.63 18.22
C ASN A 88 -8.63 16.37 18.78
N GLU A 89 -8.00 15.86 19.84
CA GLU A 89 -6.83 16.47 20.45
C GLU A 89 -5.54 16.18 19.66
N PRO A 90 -4.54 17.08 19.70
CA PRO A 90 -3.22 16.80 19.15
C PRO A 90 -2.62 15.55 19.79
N ALA A 91 -1.92 14.72 19.03
CA ALA A 91 -1.39 13.43 19.50
C ALA A 91 -0.65 13.54 20.85
N VAL A 92 0.22 14.53 21.02
CA VAL A 92 0.97 14.72 22.29
C VAL A 92 0.05 14.91 23.49
N ALA A 93 -1.06 15.66 23.33
CA ALA A 93 -2.06 15.87 24.37
C ALA A 93 -2.90 14.61 24.57
N PHE A 94 -3.37 13.98 23.48
CA PHE A 94 -4.14 12.75 23.52
C PHE A 94 -3.44 11.66 24.32
N TRP A 95 -2.19 11.33 23.97
CA TRP A 95 -1.45 10.24 24.61
C TRP A 95 -1.06 10.53 26.05
N LYS A 96 -0.78 11.80 26.37
CA LYS A 96 -0.53 12.23 27.75
C LYS A 96 -1.78 12.10 28.60
N ASP A 97 -2.92 12.59 28.10
CA ASP A 97 -4.10 12.76 28.93
C ASP A 97 -5.00 11.52 28.95
N VAL A 98 -4.86 10.61 27.98
CA VAL A 98 -5.57 9.32 27.93
C VAL A 98 -4.75 8.20 28.55
N LYS A 99 -3.46 8.09 28.20
CA LYS A 99 -2.60 6.96 28.59
C LYS A 99 -1.55 7.33 29.64
N GLY A 100 -1.42 8.60 30.02
CA GLY A 100 -0.36 9.05 30.92
C GLY A 100 1.04 8.97 30.32
N THR A 101 1.15 8.84 28.99
CA THR A 101 2.43 8.63 28.30
C THR A 101 2.92 9.92 27.67
N GLU A 102 4.10 10.40 28.09
CA GLU A 102 4.74 11.53 27.44
C GLU A 102 5.45 11.07 26.16
N ILE A 103 4.93 11.50 25.00
CA ILE A 103 5.53 11.20 23.71
C ILE A 103 6.80 12.02 23.53
N ASN A 104 7.94 11.35 23.68
CA ASN A 104 9.24 11.87 23.33
C ASN A 104 9.78 11.13 22.10
N GLY A 105 9.45 11.63 20.90
CA GLY A 105 9.87 11.02 19.63
C GLY A 105 9.05 9.77 19.25
N TYR A 106 9.59 8.93 18.36
CA TYR A 106 8.88 7.76 17.81
C TYR A 106 9.06 6.48 18.63
N SER A 107 9.95 6.42 19.63
CA SER A 107 10.26 5.18 20.35
C SER A 107 9.25 4.80 21.44
N TRP A 108 8.25 5.64 21.71
CA TRP A 108 7.30 5.42 22.81
C TRP A 108 6.53 4.10 22.66
N PHE A 109 6.21 3.67 21.44
CA PHE A 109 5.49 2.40 21.21
C PHE A 109 6.34 1.15 21.51
N LEU A 110 7.64 1.30 21.78
CA LEU A 110 8.51 0.20 22.20
C LEU A 110 8.59 0.08 23.73
N SER A 111 7.98 1.01 24.47
CA SER A 111 8.09 1.06 25.94
C SER A 111 7.24 0.02 26.66
N ASP A 112 6.06 -0.31 26.11
CA ASP A 112 5.17 -1.35 26.63
C ASP A 112 4.69 -2.25 25.48
N LEU A 113 5.40 -3.35 25.23
CA LEU A 113 5.10 -4.31 24.18
C LEU A 113 3.87 -5.18 24.47
N MET A 114 3.27 -5.07 25.67
CA MET A 114 2.04 -5.77 26.03
C MET A 114 0.80 -4.90 25.85
N ASP A 115 0.98 -3.60 25.60
CA ASP A 115 -0.09 -2.71 25.21
C ASP A 115 -0.58 -3.05 23.79
N PRO A 116 -1.86 -3.43 23.61
CA PRO A 116 -2.42 -3.75 22.30
C PRO A 116 -2.20 -2.67 21.24
N GLU A 117 -2.24 -1.39 21.60
CA GLU A 117 -2.05 -0.28 20.66
C GLU A 117 -0.61 -0.22 20.14
N ASN A 118 0.36 -0.44 21.02
CA ASN A 118 1.78 -0.53 20.67
C ASN A 118 2.06 -1.73 19.76
N ILE A 119 1.40 -2.87 20.00
CA ILE A 119 1.50 -4.06 19.15
C ILE A 119 0.90 -3.79 17.76
N VAL A 120 -0.20 -3.05 17.65
CA VAL A 120 -0.76 -2.63 16.36
C VAL A 120 0.21 -1.74 15.59
N ILE A 121 0.81 -0.74 16.25
CA ILE A 121 1.81 0.16 15.64
C ILE A 121 3.03 -0.64 15.17
N LEU A 122 3.48 -1.63 15.95
CA LEU A 122 4.54 -2.56 15.56
C LEU A 122 4.16 -3.36 14.31
N GLY A 123 2.93 -3.89 14.26
CA GLY A 123 2.40 -4.60 13.09
C GLY A 123 2.39 -3.73 11.82
N ILE A 124 1.93 -2.47 11.93
CA ILE A 124 1.96 -1.50 10.84
C ILE A 124 3.40 -1.21 10.40
N THR A 125 4.33 -1.09 11.34
CA THR A 125 5.76 -0.88 11.04
C THR A 125 6.34 -2.04 10.24
N ILE A 126 6.01 -3.29 10.59
CA ILE A 126 6.41 -4.49 9.84
C ILE A 126 5.84 -4.46 8.41
N LEU A 127 4.56 -4.11 8.27
CA LEU A 127 3.91 -3.98 6.95
C LEU A 127 4.57 -2.88 6.10
N ALA A 128 4.89 -1.74 6.69
CA ALA A 128 5.54 -0.63 6.00
C ALA A 128 6.97 -0.98 5.52
N LEU A 129 7.70 -1.81 6.28
CA LEU A 129 9.05 -2.27 5.92
C LEU A 129 9.05 -3.45 4.94
N THR A 130 7.89 -4.05 4.67
CA THR A 130 7.77 -5.26 3.83
C THR A 130 8.35 -5.06 2.41
N PRO A 131 8.09 -3.96 1.69
CA PRO A 131 8.70 -3.70 0.38
C PRO A 131 10.23 -3.61 0.43
N LEU A 132 10.78 -3.00 1.49
CA LEU A 132 12.23 -2.88 1.69
C LEU A 132 12.87 -4.26 1.82
N VAL A 133 12.29 -5.12 2.66
CA VAL A 133 12.75 -6.50 2.82
C VAL A 133 12.62 -7.24 1.50
N GLY A 134 11.49 -7.11 0.79
CA GLY A 134 11.29 -7.69 -0.54
C GLY A 134 12.42 -7.33 -1.52
N PHE A 135 12.79 -6.06 -1.62
CA PHE A 135 13.89 -5.63 -2.49
C PHE A 135 15.24 -6.19 -2.06
N LEU A 136 15.54 -6.22 -0.75
CA LEU A 136 16.79 -6.80 -0.23
C LEU A 136 16.96 -8.28 -0.61
N PHE A 137 15.87 -9.05 -0.66
CA PHE A 137 15.90 -10.44 -1.10
C PHE A 137 15.89 -10.61 -2.64
N ALA A 138 15.32 -9.65 -3.37
CA ALA A 138 15.26 -9.67 -4.83
C ALA A 138 16.58 -9.23 -5.49
N ILE A 139 17.30 -8.25 -4.93
CA ILE A 139 18.53 -7.66 -5.49
C ILE A 139 19.63 -8.70 -5.80
N PRO A 140 19.98 -9.65 -4.91
CA PRO A 140 21.03 -10.63 -5.18
C PRO A 140 20.69 -11.57 -6.35
N LYS A 141 19.40 -11.74 -6.63
CA LYS A 141 18.88 -12.63 -7.67
C LYS A 141 18.62 -11.91 -9.00
N ALA A 142 18.64 -10.58 -9.01
CA ALA A 142 18.46 -9.77 -10.21
C ALA A 142 19.77 -9.65 -11.01
N HIS A 143 19.66 -9.60 -12.33
CA HIS A 143 20.79 -9.46 -13.25
C HIS A 143 20.68 -8.22 -14.15
N GLY A 144 21.83 -7.70 -14.59
CA GLY A 144 21.90 -6.58 -15.54
C GLY A 144 21.30 -5.28 -14.99
N ALA A 145 20.60 -4.55 -15.87
CA ALA A 145 20.02 -3.24 -15.56
C ALA A 145 18.98 -3.28 -14.42
N LEU A 146 18.24 -4.40 -14.28
CA LEU A 146 17.24 -4.57 -13.23
C LEU A 146 17.84 -4.50 -11.83
N ARG A 147 19.04 -5.07 -11.64
CA ARG A 147 19.73 -5.02 -10.35
C ARG A 147 20.08 -3.59 -9.95
N VAL A 148 20.57 -2.79 -10.89
CA VAL A 148 20.90 -1.37 -10.66
C VAL A 148 19.64 -0.59 -10.32
N LEU A 149 18.56 -0.82 -11.07
CA LEU A 149 17.26 -0.17 -10.81
C LEU A 149 16.73 -0.50 -9.41
N LEU A 150 16.75 -1.78 -9.00
CA LEU A 150 16.30 -2.19 -7.68
C LEU A 150 17.13 -1.58 -6.55
N VAL A 151 18.44 -1.41 -6.74
CA VAL A 151 19.29 -0.71 -5.76
C VAL A 151 18.91 0.76 -5.63
N ILE A 152 18.69 1.46 -6.75
CA ILE A 152 18.27 2.87 -6.73
C ILE A 152 16.92 3.01 -6.01
N ILE A 153 15.94 2.17 -6.37
CA ILE A 153 14.61 2.17 -5.72
C ILE A 153 14.74 1.89 -4.23
N THR A 154 15.61 0.95 -3.83
CA THR A 154 15.85 0.64 -2.41
C THR A 154 16.41 1.85 -1.67
N ILE A 155 17.38 2.56 -2.25
CA ILE A 155 17.96 3.78 -1.64
C ILE A 155 16.91 4.88 -1.51
N GLU A 156 16.12 5.13 -2.56
CA GLU A 156 15.01 6.10 -2.53
C GLU A 156 13.97 5.74 -1.46
N PHE A 157 13.64 4.45 -1.33
CA PHE A 157 12.69 3.98 -0.32
C PHE A 157 13.24 4.16 1.10
N VAL A 158 14.52 3.86 1.33
CA VAL A 158 15.19 4.14 2.61
C VAL A 158 15.20 5.64 2.89
N TYR A 159 15.51 6.48 1.91
CA TYR A 159 15.47 7.93 2.07
C TYR A 159 14.06 8.43 2.40
N ALA A 160 13.03 7.90 1.75
CA ALA A 160 11.63 8.25 2.02
C ALA A 160 11.22 7.90 3.47
N ILE A 161 11.69 6.77 4.01
CA ILE A 161 11.45 6.37 5.41
C ILE A 161 12.22 7.27 6.37
N LEU A 162 13.48 7.58 6.07
CA LEU A 162 14.34 8.39 6.95
C LEU A 162 14.01 9.88 6.91
N ARG A 163 13.46 10.40 5.81
CA ARG A 163 13.19 11.83 5.63
C ARG A 163 12.29 12.42 6.72
N PRO A 164 11.13 11.84 7.08
CA PRO A 164 10.34 12.33 8.21
C PRO A 164 11.10 12.31 9.54
N LEU A 165 11.97 11.31 9.76
CA LEU A 165 12.77 11.19 10.99
C LEU A 165 13.83 12.29 11.08
N ILE A 166 14.51 12.62 9.97
CA ILE A 166 15.54 13.65 9.92
C ILE A 166 14.91 15.04 10.02
N MET A 167 13.79 15.28 9.32
CA MET A 167 13.12 16.59 9.33
C MET A 167 12.47 16.91 10.68
N ASN A 168 11.96 15.91 11.42
CA ASN A 168 11.43 16.14 12.78
C ASN A 168 12.52 16.39 13.84
N VAL A 169 13.77 15.98 13.61
CA VAL A 169 14.90 16.35 14.49
C VAL A 169 15.35 17.80 14.25
N GLY A 170 15.04 18.38 13.09
CA GLY A 170 15.30 19.79 12.77
C GLY A 170 14.18 20.77 13.13
N GLY A 171 13.04 20.27 13.61
CA GLY A 171 11.83 21.06 13.90
C GLY A 171 11.51 21.09 15.40
N VAL A 172 12.44 21.57 16.22
CA VAL A 172 12.15 21.93 17.62
C VAL A 172 11.71 23.39 17.63
N HIS A 173 10.39 23.61 17.69
CA HIS A 173 9.77 24.81 18.22
C HIS A 173 8.58 24.40 19.09
#